data_AF-A0A433SMC6-F1
#
_entry.id   AF-A0A433SMC6-F1
#
_cell.length_a   1.000
_cell.length_b   1.000
_cell.length_c   1.000
_cell.angle_alpha   90.00
_cell.angle_beta   90.00
_cell.angle_gamma   90.00
#
_symmetry.space_group_name_H-M   'P 1'
#
loop_
_entity.id
_entity.type
_entity.pdbx_description
1 polymer ?
#
loop_
_entity_poly.entity_id
_entity_poly.type
_entity_poly.pdbx_seq_one_letter_code
_entity_poly.pdbx_strand_id
1 'polypeptide(L)'
;ITNRLRTFHKRAKFSPSNISLAYAGFYYDCTLDITTCYSCGRSFKNWPADSNPWIEHAYYTPMCTHIRMYAGINFNLIGAQSKDDLMVEQNSMLKTKLMCVVCYTNERDILLLPCCHLVTCYKCTSQITLCPICRKQFTNLTKVFR
;
A
#
# COMPACT_ATOMS: atom_id res chain seq x y z
N ILE A 1 7.01 2.14 7.17
CA ILE A 1 7.02 0.70 7.54
C ILE A 1 8.13 0.42 8.56
N THR A 2 9.36 0.85 8.33
CA THR A 2 10.54 0.67 9.20
C THR A 2 10.33 1.05 10.68
N ASN A 3 9.59 2.13 10.99
CA ASN A 3 9.35 2.53 12.38
C ASN A 3 8.40 1.62 13.17
N ARG A 4 7.46 0.92 12.51
CA ARG A 4 6.52 0.00 13.20
C ARG A 4 7.15 -1.36 13.48
N LEU A 5 7.99 -1.87 12.58
CA LEU A 5 8.69 -3.14 12.82
C LEU A 5 9.60 -3.08 14.05
N ARG A 6 10.19 -1.90 14.31
CA ARG A 6 11.02 -1.63 15.49
C ARG A 6 10.28 -1.75 16.81
N THR A 7 8.95 -1.65 16.84
CA THR A 7 8.23 -1.79 18.12
C THR A 7 8.18 -3.24 18.61
N PHE A 8 8.43 -4.22 17.74
CA PHE A 8 8.28 -5.64 18.07
C PHE A 8 9.53 -6.29 18.69
N HIS A 9 10.59 -5.52 19.01
CA HIS A 9 11.85 -6.06 19.53
C HIS A 9 11.73 -6.86 20.85
N LYS A 10 10.65 -6.66 21.63
CA LYS A 10 10.40 -7.38 22.89
C LYS A 10 9.27 -8.41 22.81
N ARG A 11 8.64 -8.59 21.65
CA ARG A 11 7.61 -9.62 21.45
C ARG A 11 8.30 -10.94 21.18
N ALA A 12 7.97 -11.99 21.94
CA ALA A 12 8.45 -13.33 21.66
C ALA A 12 8.01 -13.75 20.23
N LYS A 13 8.74 -14.68 19.61
CA LYS A 13 8.46 -15.18 18.26
C LYS A 13 7.13 -15.91 18.23
N PHE A 14 6.04 -15.16 18.13
CA PHE A 14 4.69 -15.67 18.03
C PHE A 14 4.15 -15.45 16.63
N SER A 15 3.29 -16.37 16.22
CA SER A 15 2.44 -16.17 15.06
C SER A 15 1.21 -15.34 15.48
N PRO A 16 0.74 -14.39 14.66
CA PRO A 16 1.28 -13.97 13.37
C PRO A 16 2.59 -13.19 13.48
N SER A 17 3.40 -13.28 12.42
CA SER A 17 4.73 -12.68 12.39
C SER A 17 4.68 -11.16 12.60
N ASN A 18 5.69 -10.62 13.29
CA ASN A 18 5.82 -9.17 13.54
C ASN A 18 5.81 -8.35 12.24
N ILE A 19 6.32 -8.94 11.14
CA ILE A 19 6.30 -8.35 9.81
C ILE A 19 4.86 -8.25 9.30
N SER A 20 4.09 -9.34 9.38
CA SER A 20 2.69 -9.37 8.94
C SER A 20 1.82 -8.36 9.71
N LEU A 21 1.98 -8.29 11.04
CA LEU A 21 1.33 -7.30 11.89
C LEU A 21 1.68 -5.86 11.46
N ALA A 22 2.97 -5.57 11.26
CA ALA A 22 3.42 -4.23 10.83
C ALA A 22 2.88 -3.82 9.45
N TYR A 23 2.74 -4.78 8.52
CA TYR A 23 2.16 -4.56 7.20
C TYR A 23 0.65 -4.29 7.28
N ALA A 24 -0.09 -5.07 8.09
CA ALA A 24 -1.52 -4.87 8.34
C ALA A 24 -1.86 -3.58 9.13
N GLY A 25 -0.85 -2.75 9.40
CA GLY A 25 -1.02 -1.44 10.05
C GLY A 25 -0.90 -1.49 11.56
N PHE A 26 -0.52 -2.62 12.16
CA PHE A 26 -0.34 -2.74 13.59
C PHE A 26 1.06 -2.30 14.06
N TYR A 27 1.12 -1.76 15.27
CA TYR A 27 2.34 -1.56 16.03
C TYR A 27 2.17 -2.14 17.44
N TYR A 28 3.28 -2.42 18.11
CA TYR A 28 3.30 -2.94 19.47
C TYR A 28 3.47 -1.79 20.46
N ASP A 29 2.60 -1.69 21.47
CA ASP A 29 2.65 -0.62 22.48
C ASP A 29 3.48 -0.99 23.73
N CYS A 30 4.30 -2.04 23.63
CA CYS A 30 5.14 -2.57 24.71
C CYS A 30 4.37 -3.10 25.93
N THR A 31 3.04 -3.23 25.85
CA THR A 31 2.21 -3.77 26.94
C THR A 31 1.47 -5.04 26.50
N LEU A 32 1.64 -6.12 27.26
CA LEU A 32 0.73 -7.29 27.31
C LEU A 32 0.27 -7.89 25.96
N ASP A 33 1.16 -8.07 24.99
CA ASP A 33 0.86 -8.66 23.67
C ASP A 33 -0.30 -7.95 22.92
N ILE A 34 -0.46 -6.65 23.17
CA ILE A 34 -1.44 -5.82 22.49
C ILE A 34 -0.81 -5.20 21.25
N THR A 35 -1.52 -5.32 20.13
CA THR A 35 -1.13 -4.67 18.88
C THR A 35 -2.22 -3.70 18.44
N THR A 36 -1.83 -2.46 18.14
CA THR A 36 -2.75 -1.38 17.86
C THR A 36 -2.57 -0.86 16.44
N CYS A 37 -3.67 -0.65 15.72
CA CYS A 37 -3.62 -0.11 14.36
C CYS A 37 -3.30 1.39 14.39
N TYR A 38 -2.33 1.84 13.60
CA TYR A 38 -1.99 3.26 13.52
C TYR A 38 -3.11 4.14 12.91
N SER A 39 -4.01 3.54 12.12
CA SER A 39 -5.00 4.28 11.32
C SER A 39 -6.37 4.33 11.97
N CYS A 40 -6.88 3.22 12.51
CA CYS A 40 -8.18 3.19 13.18
C CYS A 40 -8.08 3.16 14.70
N GLY A 41 -6.87 3.04 15.26
CA GLY A 41 -6.65 2.95 16.71
C GLY A 41 -7.16 1.66 17.35
N ARG A 42 -7.65 0.68 16.57
CA ARG A 42 -8.15 -0.58 17.13
C ARG A 42 -7.01 -1.44 17.65
N SER A 43 -7.17 -1.92 18.87
CA SER A 43 -6.23 -2.84 19.52
C SER A 43 -6.74 -4.27 19.50
N PHE A 44 -5.82 -5.20 19.29
CA PHE A 44 -6.04 -6.65 19.34
C PHE A 44 -5.10 -7.26 20.36
N LYS A 45 -5.55 -8.32 21.04
CA LYS A 45 -4.80 -9.08 22.04
C LYS A 45 -5.01 -10.57 21.82
N ASN A 46 -4.08 -11.40 22.29
CA ASN A 46 -4.17 -12.87 22.23
C ASN A 46 -4.40 -13.39 20.81
N TRP A 47 -3.57 -12.94 19.86
CA TRP A 47 -3.68 -13.40 18.47
C TRP A 47 -3.56 -14.93 18.37
N PRO A 48 -4.51 -15.63 17.71
CA PRO A 48 -4.38 -17.05 17.43
C PRO A 48 -3.15 -17.36 16.56
N ALA A 49 -2.54 -18.53 16.76
CA ALA A 49 -1.31 -18.93 16.07
C ALA A 49 -1.45 -18.99 14.53
N ASP A 50 -2.65 -19.07 13.98
CA ASP A 50 -2.88 -19.12 12.53
C ASP A 50 -3.72 -17.94 12.02
N SER A 51 -3.97 -16.95 12.89
CA SER A 51 -4.77 -15.78 12.52
C SER A 51 -4.01 -14.89 11.54
N ASN A 52 -4.73 -14.35 10.57
CA ASN A 52 -4.18 -13.41 9.62
C ASN A 52 -4.52 -11.97 10.03
N PRO A 53 -3.52 -11.13 10.35
CA PRO A 53 -3.76 -9.76 10.79
C PRO A 53 -4.61 -8.94 9.83
N TRP A 54 -4.52 -9.16 8.52
CA TRP A 54 -5.33 -8.44 7.55
C TRP A 54 -6.80 -8.87 7.58
N ILE A 55 -7.05 -10.18 7.66
CA ILE A 55 -8.42 -10.73 7.71
C ILE A 55 -9.12 -10.23 8.97
N GLU A 56 -8.49 -10.40 10.13
CA GLU A 56 -9.05 -9.94 11.42
C GLU A 56 -9.27 -8.42 11.40
N HIS A 57 -8.31 -7.66 10.89
CA HIS A 57 -8.40 -6.20 10.83
C HIS A 57 -9.54 -5.72 9.90
N ALA A 58 -9.75 -6.39 8.77
CA ALA A 58 -10.83 -6.06 7.86
C ALA A 58 -12.20 -6.55 8.35
N TYR A 59 -12.25 -7.69 9.05
CA TYR A 59 -13.47 -8.22 9.66
C TYR A 59 -14.00 -7.27 10.75
N TYR A 60 -13.15 -6.86 11.69
CA TYR A 60 -13.58 -6.03 12.81
C TYR A 60 -13.63 -4.54 12.51
N THR A 61 -12.84 -4.04 11.55
CA THR A 61 -12.80 -2.60 11.20
C THR A 61 -12.80 -2.38 9.68
N PRO A 62 -13.86 -2.78 8.95
CA PRO A 62 -13.91 -2.65 7.49
C PRO A 62 -13.86 -1.18 7.00
N MET A 63 -14.20 -0.23 7.88
CA MET A 63 -14.16 1.21 7.59
C MET A 63 -12.79 1.85 7.86
N CYS A 64 -11.81 1.11 8.39
CA CYS A 64 -10.47 1.63 8.65
C CYS A 64 -9.84 2.17 7.36
N THR A 65 -9.34 3.42 7.36
CA THR A 65 -8.74 4.02 6.17
C THR A 65 -7.56 3.21 5.65
N HIS A 66 -6.76 2.61 6.54
CA HIS A 66 -5.71 1.67 6.14
C HIS A 66 -6.29 0.45 5.41
N ILE A 67 -7.31 -0.22 5.96
CA ILE A 67 -7.99 -1.32 5.27
C ILE A 67 -8.60 -0.87 3.96
N ARG A 68 -9.30 0.26 3.89
CA ARG A 68 -9.94 0.73 2.66
C ARG A 68 -8.94 1.13 1.57
N MET A 69 -7.80 1.70 1.96
CA MET A 69 -6.70 2.00 1.02
C MET A 69 -6.08 0.72 0.45
N TYR A 70 -5.96 -0.34 1.25
CA TYR A 70 -5.32 -1.60 0.84
C TYR A 70 -6.29 -2.65 0.28
N ALA A 71 -7.57 -2.66 0.68
CA ALA A 71 -8.62 -3.54 0.16
C ALA A 71 -9.11 -3.12 -1.24
N GLY A 72 -8.75 -1.90 -1.68
CA GLY A 72 -8.78 -1.52 -3.11
C GLY A 72 -7.73 -2.26 -3.95
N ILE A 73 -6.84 -3.02 -3.30
CA ILE A 73 -5.95 -4.02 -3.89
C ILE A 73 -6.46 -5.39 -3.40
N ASN A 74 -6.80 -6.29 -4.33
CA ASN A 74 -7.54 -7.53 -4.09
C ASN A 74 -7.23 -8.25 -2.77
N PHE A 75 -8.29 -8.56 -2.00
CA PHE A 75 -8.30 -9.45 -0.83
C PHE A 75 -7.62 -10.82 -1.06
N ASN A 76 -7.43 -11.23 -2.32
CA ASN A 76 -6.75 -12.47 -2.71
C ASN A 76 -5.24 -12.49 -2.41
N LEU A 77 -4.63 -11.35 -2.07
CA LEU A 77 -3.20 -11.25 -1.72
C LEU A 77 -2.90 -11.63 -0.26
N ILE A 78 -3.93 -11.86 0.55
CA ILE A 78 -3.81 -12.03 2.00
C ILE A 78 -3.20 -13.41 2.38
N GLY A 79 -2.89 -14.28 1.42
CA GLY A 79 -2.38 -15.64 1.63
C GLY A 79 -0.93 -15.95 1.23
N ALA A 80 -0.07 -14.95 0.95
CA ALA A 80 1.31 -15.20 0.51
C ALA A 80 2.20 -15.76 1.64
N GLN A 81 2.48 -17.07 1.62
CA GLN A 81 3.25 -17.79 2.64
C GLN A 81 4.77 -17.82 2.41
N SER A 82 5.30 -17.21 1.34
CA SER A 82 6.76 -17.21 1.06
C SER A 82 7.36 -15.84 0.77
N LYS A 83 8.68 -15.70 1.00
CA LYS A 83 9.47 -14.50 0.67
C LYS A 83 9.44 -14.17 -0.82
N ASP A 84 9.38 -15.19 -1.66
CA ASP A 84 9.34 -15.04 -3.11
C ASP A 84 8.00 -14.47 -3.57
N ASP A 85 6.89 -14.91 -2.96
CA ASP A 85 5.56 -14.34 -3.21
C ASP A 85 5.52 -12.84 -2.85
N LEU A 86 6.10 -12.46 -1.71
CA LEU A 86 6.20 -11.06 -1.29
C LEU A 86 7.05 -10.20 -2.24
N MET A 87 8.13 -10.76 -2.80
CA MET A 87 9.01 -10.04 -3.74
C MET A 87 8.37 -9.92 -5.11
N VAL A 88 7.68 -10.95 -5.59
CA VAL A 88 6.86 -10.91 -6.82
C VAL A 88 5.74 -9.89 -6.66
N GLU A 89 5.07 -9.85 -5.52
CA GLU A 89 4.01 -8.90 -5.22
C GLU A 89 4.55 -7.47 -5.11
N GLN A 90 5.69 -7.25 -4.43
CA GLN A 90 6.34 -5.94 -4.41
C GLN A 90 6.73 -5.47 -5.81
N ASN A 91 7.27 -6.35 -6.66
CA ASN A 91 7.58 -6.04 -8.06
C ASN A 91 6.31 -5.75 -8.87
N SER A 92 5.22 -6.47 -8.63
CA SER A 92 3.92 -6.24 -9.26
C SER A 92 3.29 -4.90 -8.83
N MET A 93 3.36 -4.57 -7.54
CA MET A 93 2.90 -3.29 -6.98
C MET A 93 3.75 -2.11 -7.47
N LEU A 94 5.07 -2.28 -7.58
CA LEU A 94 5.96 -1.31 -8.19
C LEU A 94 5.61 -1.10 -9.66
N LYS A 95 5.36 -2.19 -10.41
CA LYS A 95 4.93 -2.14 -11.80
C LYS A 95 3.62 -1.36 -11.97
N THR A 96 2.60 -1.66 -11.16
CA THR A 96 1.32 -0.91 -11.20
C THR A 96 1.49 0.57 -10.85
N LYS A 97 2.40 0.91 -9.93
CA LYS A 97 2.71 2.32 -9.59
C LYS A 97 3.35 3.09 -10.74
N LEU A 98 3.98 2.41 -11.69
CA LEU A 98 4.62 3.00 -12.87
C LEU A 98 3.68 3.11 -14.08
N MET A 99 2.52 2.42 -14.08
CA MET A 99 1.57 2.40 -15.20
C MET A 99 0.74 3.68 -15.30
N CYS A 100 0.50 4.16 -16.52
CA CYS A 100 -0.39 5.27 -16.84
C CYS A 100 -1.77 5.07 -16.22
N VAL A 101 -2.27 6.06 -15.48
CA VAL A 101 -3.57 5.97 -14.80
C VAL A 101 -4.77 6.05 -15.73
N VAL A 102 -4.54 6.35 -17.01
CA VAL A 102 -5.58 6.46 -18.03
C VAL A 102 -5.77 5.13 -18.77
N CYS A 103 -4.71 4.57 -19.34
CA CYS A 103 -4.83 3.32 -20.11
C CYS A 103 -4.47 2.06 -19.31
N TYR A 104 -3.73 2.18 -18.20
CA TYR A 104 -3.16 1.03 -17.47
C TYR A 104 -2.29 0.08 -18.31
N THR A 105 -1.97 0.44 -19.56
CA THR A 105 -1.24 -0.39 -20.53
C THR A 105 0.21 0.04 -20.71
N ASN A 106 0.47 1.35 -20.73
CA ASN A 106 1.81 1.91 -20.95
C ASN A 106 2.34 2.55 -19.67
N GLU A 107 3.66 2.59 -19.52
CA GLU A 107 4.29 3.30 -18.40
C GLU A 107 4.16 4.82 -18.52
N ARG A 108 4.21 5.49 -17.37
CA ARG A 108 4.21 6.95 -17.30
C ARG A 108 5.57 7.48 -17.76
N ASP A 109 5.55 8.32 -18.78
CA ASP A 109 6.73 8.93 -19.36
C ASP A 109 6.57 10.45 -19.60
N ILE A 110 5.47 11.06 -19.15
CA ILE A 110 5.22 12.50 -19.32
C ILE A 110 5.02 13.24 -18.01
N LEU A 111 5.83 14.28 -17.80
CA LEU A 111 5.62 15.32 -16.81
C LEU A 111 4.69 16.41 -17.38
N LEU A 112 3.62 16.68 -16.64
CA LEU A 112 2.68 17.78 -16.94
C LEU A 112 3.16 19.06 -16.25
N LEU A 113 3.43 20.13 -16.99
CA LEU A 113 3.87 21.41 -16.43
C LEU A 113 2.71 22.42 -16.37
N PRO A 114 2.63 23.26 -15.32
CA PRO A 114 3.65 23.50 -14.28
C PRO A 114 3.53 22.59 -13.05
N CYS A 115 2.61 21.62 -13.02
CA CYS A 115 2.34 20.85 -11.79
C CYS A 115 3.34 19.72 -11.51
N CYS A 116 4.20 19.39 -12.47
CA CYS A 116 5.24 18.35 -12.41
C CYS A 116 4.73 16.95 -12.02
N HIS A 117 3.47 16.62 -12.32
CA HIS A 117 2.94 15.28 -12.06
C HIS A 117 3.25 14.34 -13.22
N LEU A 118 3.97 13.25 -12.93
CA LEU A 118 4.22 12.14 -13.83
C LEU A 118 3.10 11.10 -13.67
N VAL A 119 2.07 11.21 -14.49
CA VAL A 119 0.78 10.53 -14.27
C VAL A 119 0.28 9.76 -15.51
N THR A 120 0.67 10.19 -16.70
CA THR A 120 0.22 9.62 -17.97
C THR A 120 1.38 9.18 -18.85
N CYS A 121 1.07 8.28 -19.79
CA CYS A 121 1.95 8.00 -20.92
C CYS A 121 1.76 9.05 -22.03
N TYR A 122 2.70 9.14 -22.96
CA TYR A 122 2.65 10.05 -24.11
C TYR A 122 1.35 9.93 -24.90
N LYS A 123 0.91 8.70 -25.20
CA LYS A 123 -0.30 8.43 -25.99
C LYS A 123 -1.59 8.90 -25.32
N CYS A 124 -1.67 8.84 -23.99
CA CYS A 124 -2.86 9.25 -23.25
C CYS A 124 -2.86 10.74 -22.93
N THR A 125 -1.69 11.36 -22.87
CA THR A 125 -1.59 12.78 -22.52
C THR A 125 -2.23 13.69 -23.56
N SER A 126 -2.22 13.29 -24.84
CA SER A 126 -2.88 14.02 -25.93
C SER A 126 -4.40 14.05 -25.84
N GLN A 127 -5.02 13.20 -25.01
CA GLN A 127 -6.47 13.06 -24.89
C GLN A 127 -7.04 13.79 -23.66
N ILE A 128 -6.18 14.48 -22.90
CA ILE A 128 -6.57 15.20 -21.69
C ILE A 128 -6.02 16.62 -21.74
N THR A 129 -6.63 17.52 -20.96
CA THR A 129 -6.20 18.93 -20.82
C THR A 129 -5.96 19.34 -19.37
N LEU A 130 -6.42 18.51 -18.42
CA LEU A 130 -6.25 18.68 -16.98
C LEU A 130 -5.41 17.54 -16.41
N CYS A 131 -4.55 17.86 -15.45
CA CYS A 131 -3.78 16.86 -14.73
C CYS A 131 -4.70 15.93 -13.91
N PRO A 132 -4.64 14.60 -14.07
CA PRO A 132 -5.48 13.67 -13.31
C PRO A 132 -5.21 13.68 -11.79
N ILE A 133 -4.06 14.19 -11.33
CA ILE A 133 -3.73 14.27 -9.90
C ILE A 133 -4.28 15.54 -9.26
N CYS A 134 -3.93 16.71 -9.80
CA CYS A 134 -4.24 18.00 -9.17
C CYS A 134 -5.34 18.80 -9.88
N ARG A 135 -5.89 18.27 -10.98
CA ARG A 135 -6.95 18.89 -11.80
C ARG A 135 -6.61 20.26 -12.39
N LYS A 136 -5.35 20.70 -12.29
CA LYS A 136 -4.86 21.93 -12.91
C LYS A 136 -4.67 21.72 -14.41
N GLN A 137 -4.98 22.74 -15.19
CA GLN A 137 -4.64 22.79 -16.61
C GLN A 137 -3.11 22.80 -16.76
N PHE A 138 -2.60 21.96 -17.63
CA PHE A 138 -1.19 21.95 -17.99
C PHE A 138 -0.99 22.68 -19.31
N THR A 139 0.12 23.39 -19.43
CA THR A 139 0.44 24.20 -20.61
C THR A 139 1.61 23.65 -21.40
N ASN A 140 2.44 22.81 -20.77
CA ASN A 140 3.60 22.21 -21.42
C ASN A 140 3.80 20.76 -20.95
N LEU A 141 4.46 19.96 -21.78
CA LEU A 141 4.71 18.54 -21.58
C LEU A 141 6.20 18.26 -21.69
N THR A 142 6.74 17.44 -20.79
CA THR A 142 8.14 17.00 -20.87
C THR A 142 8.21 15.48 -20.78
N LYS A 143 8.82 14.87 -21.80
CA LYS A 143 9.07 13.42 -21.80
C LYS A 143 10.25 13.10 -20.89
N VAL A 144 10.06 12.12 -20.01
CA VAL A 144 11.08 11.63 -19.11
C VAL A 144 11.56 10.28 -19.61
N PHE A 145 12.88 10.14 -19.79
CA PHE A 145 13.50 8.87 -20.12
C PHE A 145 13.86 8.16 -18.81
N ARG A 146 13.48 6.89 -18.69
CA ARG A 146 13.82 6.01 -17.57
C ARG A 146 14.74 4.91 -18.06
#